data_AF-A0A6J7ZM40-F1
#
_entry.id   AF-A0A6J7ZM40-F1
#
_cell.length_a   1.000
_cell.length_b   1.000
_cell.length_c   1.000
_cell.angle_alpha   90.00
_cell.angle_beta   90.00
_cell.angle_gamma   90.00
#
_symmetry.space_group_name_H-M   'P 1'
#
loop_
_entity.id
_entity.type
_entity.pdbx_description
1 polymer ?
#
loop_
_entity_poly.entity_id
_entity_poly.type
_entity_poly.pdbx_seq_one_letter_code
_entity_poly.pdbx_strand_id
1 'polypeptide(L)'
;MVNTIQNPETQGLRPGIKNPVQETLLTPRFYTTDFDAMANMDLSSCEEEFSAVLEELRADYNRHHFVRDEQFDQSWEQIDQRTRLAFVDFLERSCTSEFSGFLLFKELSRQLKNRNALLSEAFHLLARDEARHAGFINKAMSDFNLSLDLGYLTKNRTYTFFKPEWIIFAVYLSEKIGYWRYITVFRHLENHPEHEYYPLFRYFENWCQDENRHGDFFKVLLRSQPNMWQTWKGRLWARFFLLTVFATHTLTVNEREDFYETLGLDAKEYNRHVVRKTNETSLRAFPEVLDTEHPDFFRRLEQCSENNVKNQKINATEKPKLVKFLLKLPTNCSTLWHLLRIYLAKPIDAEALRAEVH
;
A
#
# COMPACT_ATOMS: atom_id res chain seq x y z
N MET A 1 -25.19 30.24 -27.98
CA MET A 1 -23.82 29.80 -28.34
C MET A 1 -23.34 28.92 -27.21
N VAL A 2 -23.25 27.62 -27.47
CA VAL A 2 -22.88 26.60 -26.49
C VAL A 2 -21.36 26.65 -26.35
N ASN A 3 -20.87 27.04 -25.17
CA ASN A 3 -19.45 26.88 -24.85
C ASN A 3 -19.16 25.39 -24.72
N THR A 4 -18.54 24.84 -25.76
CA THR A 4 -17.85 23.56 -25.72
C THR A 4 -16.78 23.63 -24.64
N ILE A 5 -16.94 22.81 -23.59
CA ILE A 5 -15.90 22.53 -22.62
C ILE A 5 -14.75 21.88 -23.41
N GLN A 6 -13.68 22.63 -23.64
CA GLN A 6 -12.44 22.08 -24.16
C GLN A 6 -11.96 21.02 -23.16
N ASN A 7 -11.82 19.78 -23.63
CA ASN A 7 -11.00 18.79 -22.95
C ASN A 7 -9.61 19.40 -22.74
N PRO A 8 -8.97 19.23 -21.57
CA PRO A 8 -7.61 19.68 -21.40
C PRO A 8 -6.75 18.87 -22.38
N GLU A 9 -6.31 19.54 -23.44
CA GLU A 9 -5.28 19.03 -24.33
C GLU A 9 -4.08 18.63 -23.47
N THR A 10 -3.65 17.39 -23.64
CA THR A 10 -2.37 16.87 -23.15
C THR A 10 -1.26 17.82 -23.60
N GLN A 11 -0.81 18.71 -22.72
CA GLN A 11 0.47 19.37 -22.87
C GLN A 11 1.50 18.25 -22.97
N GLY A 12 2.15 18.14 -24.13
CA GLY A 12 3.07 17.06 -24.46
C GLY A 12 4.15 16.96 -23.39
N LEU A 13 4.09 15.90 -22.58
CA LEU A 13 5.18 15.53 -21.70
C LEU A 13 6.43 15.25 -22.57
N ARG A 14 7.61 15.54 -22.01
CA ARG A 14 8.88 15.28 -22.71
C ARG A 14 8.98 13.78 -23.05
N PRO A 15 9.67 13.41 -24.15
CA PRO A 15 9.90 12.00 -24.48
C PRO A 15 10.44 11.22 -23.27
N GLY A 16 9.83 10.06 -22.97
CA GLY A 16 10.21 9.22 -21.83
C GLY A 16 9.54 9.55 -20.48
N ILE A 17 8.72 10.61 -20.40
CA ILE A 17 7.88 10.88 -19.22
C ILE A 17 6.50 10.26 -19.44
N LYS A 18 6.08 9.38 -18.52
CA LYS A 18 4.81 8.67 -18.63
C LYS A 18 3.65 9.58 -18.22
N ASN A 19 2.54 9.52 -18.96
CA ASN A 19 1.28 10.17 -18.57
C ASN A 19 0.76 9.54 -17.27
N PRO A 20 0.12 10.31 -16.37
CA PRO A 20 -0.51 9.75 -15.18
C PRO A 20 -1.49 8.62 -15.56
N VAL A 21 -1.41 7.50 -14.84
CA VAL A 21 -2.35 6.38 -15.01
C VAL A 21 -3.77 6.86 -14.84
N GLN A 22 -4.69 6.38 -15.69
CA GLN A 22 -6.11 6.67 -15.54
C GLN A 22 -6.57 6.34 -14.11
N GLU A 23 -7.24 7.28 -13.45
CA GLU A 23 -7.72 7.06 -12.09
C GLU A 23 -8.75 5.93 -12.06
N THR A 24 -8.44 4.88 -11.30
CA THR A 24 -9.32 3.74 -11.01
C THR A 24 -9.51 3.63 -9.50
N LEU A 25 -10.32 2.65 -9.06
CA LEU A 25 -10.45 2.33 -7.65
C LEU A 25 -9.11 1.93 -7.01
N LEU A 26 -8.21 1.30 -7.78
CA LEU A 26 -6.95 0.72 -7.31
C LEU A 26 -5.72 1.55 -7.69
N THR A 27 -5.91 2.73 -8.28
CA THR A 27 -4.82 3.66 -8.54
C THR A 27 -4.36 4.26 -7.20
N PRO A 28 -3.04 4.27 -6.89
CA PRO A 28 -2.54 4.92 -5.68
C PRO A 28 -3.01 6.37 -5.59
N ARG A 29 -3.36 6.82 -4.38
CA ARG A 29 -3.86 8.17 -4.11
C ARG A 29 -2.90 8.93 -3.21
N PHE A 30 -2.97 10.25 -3.28
CA PHE A 30 -2.28 11.13 -2.35
C PHE A 30 -3.19 11.48 -1.18
N TYR A 31 -2.68 11.37 0.04
CA TYR A 31 -3.45 11.55 1.26
C TYR A 31 -3.07 12.81 2.02
N THR A 32 -4.02 13.35 2.77
CA THR A 32 -3.82 14.42 3.75
C THR A 32 -4.72 14.18 4.96
N THR A 33 -4.48 14.90 6.05
CA THR A 33 -5.16 14.68 7.34
C THR A 33 -5.28 15.98 8.13
N ASP A 34 -5.96 15.89 9.27
CA ASP A 34 -6.04 16.96 10.25
C ASP A 34 -4.71 17.07 11.02
N PHE A 35 -3.89 18.05 10.64
CA PHE A 35 -2.58 18.28 11.27
C PHE A 35 -2.69 18.77 12.71
N ASP A 36 -3.77 19.45 13.07
CA ASP A 36 -3.98 19.96 14.43
C ASP A 36 -4.29 18.80 15.36
N ALA A 37 -5.17 17.89 14.93
CA ALA A 37 -5.47 16.68 15.66
C ALA A 37 -4.25 15.74 15.78
N MET A 38 -3.45 15.58 14.71
CA MET A 38 -2.19 14.81 14.77
C MET A 38 -1.19 15.43 15.77
N ALA A 39 -1.05 16.76 15.79
CA ALA A 39 -0.12 17.43 16.70
C ALA A 39 -0.51 17.27 18.18
N ASN A 40 -1.82 17.19 18.46
CA ASN A 40 -2.37 17.08 19.81
C ASN A 40 -2.49 15.64 20.32
N MET A 41 -1.95 14.64 19.60
CA MET A 41 -1.92 13.26 20.08
C MET A 41 -1.07 13.14 21.34
N ASP A 42 -1.65 12.54 22.37
CA ASP A 42 -0.96 12.23 23.62
C ASP A 42 -0.14 10.94 23.45
N LEU A 43 1.16 11.03 23.73
CA LEU A 43 2.10 9.90 23.65
C LEU A 43 2.58 9.42 25.03
N SER A 44 2.15 10.09 26.10
CA SER A 44 2.68 9.87 27.46
C SER A 44 2.53 8.43 27.96
N SER A 45 1.47 7.73 27.55
CA SER A 45 1.24 6.33 27.95
C SER A 45 2.21 5.32 27.34
N CYS A 46 2.95 5.70 26.29
CA CYS A 46 3.83 4.82 25.52
C CYS A 46 5.19 5.51 25.24
N GLU A 47 5.63 6.43 26.09
CA GLU A 47 6.82 7.26 25.84
C GLU A 47 8.10 6.43 25.64
N GLU A 48 8.29 5.38 26.45
CA GLU A 48 9.44 4.47 26.34
C GLU A 48 9.43 3.69 25.01
N GLU A 49 8.29 3.08 24.67
CA GLU A 49 8.12 2.36 23.40
C GLU A 49 8.32 3.28 22.20
N PHE A 50 7.78 4.50 22.28
CA PHE A 50 7.90 5.51 21.23
C PHE A 50 9.36 5.95 21.05
N SER A 51 10.08 6.15 22.17
CA SER A 51 11.50 6.48 22.13
C SER A 51 12.32 5.35 21.50
N ALA A 52 12.03 4.10 21.84
CA ALA A 52 12.70 2.94 21.26
C ALA A 52 12.48 2.82 19.74
N VAL A 53 11.25 2.96 19.25
CA VAL A 53 11.00 2.93 17.79
C VAL A 53 11.58 4.15 17.08
N LEU A 54 11.68 5.31 17.74
CA LEU A 54 12.33 6.49 17.18
C LEU A 54 13.85 6.28 17.04
N GLU A 55 14.50 5.66 18.01
CA GLU A 55 15.92 5.27 17.91
C GLU A 55 16.16 4.30 16.75
N GLU A 56 15.28 3.32 16.56
CA GLU A 56 15.35 2.40 15.41
C GLU A 56 15.26 3.14 14.05
N LEU A 57 14.43 4.18 13.96
CA LEU A 57 14.37 5.04 12.76
C LEU A 57 15.63 5.92 12.60
N ARG A 58 16.18 6.43 13.72
CA ARG A 58 17.41 7.25 13.73
C ARG A 58 18.63 6.46 13.29
N ALA A 59 18.70 5.18 13.64
CA ALA A 59 19.82 4.30 13.32
C ALA A 59 20.10 4.16 11.82
N ASP A 60 19.07 4.27 10.96
CA ASP A 60 19.20 4.27 9.49
C ASP A 60 20.09 3.15 8.95
N TYR A 61 19.82 1.91 9.36
CA TYR A 61 20.62 0.74 8.99
C TYR A 61 20.78 0.58 7.46
N ASN A 62 19.81 1.09 6.68
CA ASN A 62 19.77 1.01 5.23
C ASN A 62 20.37 2.24 4.50
N ARG A 63 21.04 3.17 5.21
CA ARG A 63 21.58 4.43 4.64
C ARG A 63 22.32 4.26 3.32
N HIS A 64 23.13 3.21 3.22
CA HIS A 64 23.97 2.91 2.06
C HIS A 64 23.44 1.78 1.18
N HIS A 65 22.26 1.23 1.50
CA HIS A 65 21.74 0.05 0.80
C HIS A 65 21.14 0.40 -0.55
N PHE A 66 20.42 1.52 -0.68
CA PHE A 66 19.73 1.91 -1.93
C PHE A 66 20.67 2.58 -2.96
N VAL A 67 21.78 1.90 -3.25
CA VAL A 67 22.77 2.28 -4.26
C VAL A 67 22.83 1.16 -5.29
N ARG A 68 22.64 1.52 -6.57
CA ARG A 68 22.76 0.57 -7.68
C ARG A 68 24.22 0.13 -7.84
N ASP A 69 24.42 -1.16 -8.02
CA ASP A 69 25.71 -1.76 -8.35
C ASP A 69 25.85 -2.02 -9.86
N GLU A 70 26.95 -2.65 -10.27
CA GLU A 70 27.26 -2.99 -11.67
C GLU A 70 26.23 -3.94 -12.30
N GLN A 71 25.43 -4.66 -11.51
CA GLN A 71 24.39 -5.54 -12.04
C GLN A 71 23.26 -4.76 -12.70
N PHE A 72 23.16 -3.45 -12.45
CA PHE A 72 22.20 -2.62 -13.15
C PHE A 72 22.72 -2.11 -14.51
N ASP A 73 24.02 -2.22 -14.78
CA ASP A 73 24.68 -1.66 -15.96
C ASP A 73 24.68 -2.67 -17.12
N GLN A 74 23.49 -3.17 -17.45
CA GLN A 74 23.24 -4.11 -18.55
C GLN A 74 22.16 -3.58 -19.50
N SER A 75 22.08 -4.15 -20.70
CA SER A 75 20.91 -3.95 -21.56
C SER A 75 19.69 -4.66 -20.94
N TRP A 76 18.50 -4.10 -21.16
CA TRP A 76 17.22 -4.68 -20.73
C TRP A 76 16.29 -4.95 -21.92
N GLU A 77 16.85 -4.98 -23.12
CA GLU A 77 16.11 -5.25 -24.37
C GLU A 77 15.74 -6.73 -24.54
N GLN A 78 16.47 -7.62 -23.85
CA GLN A 78 16.22 -9.07 -23.85
C GLN A 78 14.98 -9.49 -23.05
N ILE A 79 14.45 -8.62 -22.18
CA ILE A 79 13.20 -8.88 -21.47
C ILE A 79 12.06 -8.85 -22.49
N ASP A 80 11.31 -9.94 -22.60
CA ASP A 80 10.21 -10.04 -23.55
C ASP A 80 9.14 -8.97 -23.29
N GLN A 81 8.37 -8.65 -24.32
CA GLN A 81 7.42 -7.54 -24.27
C GLN A 81 6.35 -7.70 -23.18
N ARG A 82 5.88 -8.93 -22.91
CA ARG A 82 4.86 -9.18 -21.90
C ARG A 82 5.42 -8.91 -20.51
N THR A 83 6.57 -9.48 -20.19
CA THR A 83 7.27 -9.27 -18.91
C THR A 83 7.61 -7.79 -18.72
N ARG A 84 8.12 -7.13 -19.77
CA ARG A 84 8.45 -5.70 -19.72
C ARG A 84 7.25 -4.84 -19.36
N LEU A 85 6.08 -5.08 -19.97
CA LEU A 85 4.87 -4.31 -19.69
C LEU A 85 4.37 -4.52 -18.26
N ALA A 86 4.33 -5.77 -17.80
CA ALA A 86 3.91 -6.11 -16.43
C ALA A 86 4.87 -5.51 -15.39
N PHE A 87 6.18 -5.57 -15.63
CA PHE A 87 7.17 -5.01 -14.74
C PHE A 87 7.14 -3.47 -14.69
N VAL A 88 6.96 -2.80 -15.83
CA VAL A 88 6.83 -1.34 -15.87
C VAL A 88 5.57 -0.86 -15.13
N ASP A 89 4.43 -1.57 -15.23
CA ASP A 89 3.24 -1.24 -14.43
C ASP A 89 3.49 -1.44 -12.93
N PHE A 90 4.21 -2.50 -12.55
CA PHE A 90 4.66 -2.69 -11.17
C PHE A 90 5.51 -1.50 -10.69
N LEU A 91 6.56 -1.11 -11.44
CA LEU A 91 7.46 -0.02 -11.05
C LEU A 91 6.71 1.32 -10.91
N GLU A 92 5.86 1.67 -11.86
CA GLU A 92 5.12 2.94 -11.82
C GLU A 92 4.23 3.04 -10.58
N ARG A 93 3.48 1.98 -10.30
CA ARG A 93 2.52 1.97 -9.20
C ARG A 93 3.20 1.90 -7.85
N SER A 94 4.26 1.12 -7.72
CA SER A 94 5.08 1.07 -6.51
C SER A 94 5.71 2.44 -6.28
N CYS A 95 6.36 3.06 -7.27
CA CYS A 95 6.93 4.40 -7.15
C CYS A 95 5.90 5.45 -6.73
N THR A 96 4.68 5.41 -7.31
CA THR A 96 3.61 6.34 -6.93
C THR A 96 3.13 6.12 -5.49
N SER A 97 3.10 4.87 -5.03
CA SER A 97 2.74 4.53 -3.64
C SER A 97 3.75 5.09 -2.64
N GLU A 98 5.04 4.80 -2.82
CA GLU A 98 6.10 5.27 -1.90
C GLU A 98 6.17 6.80 -1.93
N PHE A 99 6.01 7.39 -3.13
CA PHE A 99 5.98 8.84 -3.26
C PHE A 99 4.77 9.49 -2.56
N SER A 100 3.64 8.79 -2.50
CA SER A 100 2.48 9.24 -1.73
C SER A 100 2.75 9.24 -0.22
N GLY A 101 3.33 8.15 0.30
CA GLY A 101 3.78 8.05 1.70
C GLY A 101 4.76 9.17 2.05
N PHE A 102 5.80 9.34 1.23
CA PHE A 102 6.78 10.43 1.35
C PHE A 102 6.11 11.80 1.51
N LEU A 103 5.17 12.15 0.63
CA LEU A 103 4.54 13.48 0.67
C LEU A 103 3.69 13.68 1.92
N LEU A 104 2.96 12.65 2.35
CA LEU A 104 2.17 12.68 3.59
C LEU A 104 3.09 12.90 4.80
N PHE A 105 4.14 12.09 4.94
CA PHE A 105 5.06 12.15 6.07
C PHE A 105 5.86 13.45 6.09
N LYS A 106 6.33 13.92 4.93
CA LYS A 106 7.03 15.20 4.81
C LYS A 106 6.15 16.37 5.27
N GLU A 107 4.88 16.37 4.89
CA GLU A 107 3.95 17.41 5.28
C GLU A 107 3.60 17.33 6.77
N LEU A 108 3.37 16.14 7.31
CA LEU A 108 3.18 15.92 8.76
C LEU A 108 4.39 16.42 9.56
N SER A 109 5.60 16.04 9.16
CA SER A 109 6.84 16.52 9.78
C SER A 109 6.88 18.05 9.81
N ARG A 110 6.63 18.70 8.67
CA ARG A 110 6.67 20.16 8.56
C ARG A 110 5.62 20.84 9.46
N GLN A 111 4.40 20.32 9.49
CA GLN A 111 3.27 20.93 10.20
C GLN A 111 3.31 20.68 11.73
N LEU A 112 4.01 19.64 12.17
CA LEU A 112 4.10 19.27 13.59
C LEU A 112 5.35 19.84 14.28
N LYS A 113 6.35 20.32 13.52
CA LYS A 113 7.68 20.72 14.01
C LYS A 113 7.72 21.51 15.32
N ASN A 114 6.86 22.50 15.49
CA ASN A 114 6.85 23.37 16.67
C ASN A 114 5.73 23.04 17.67
N ARG A 115 5.03 21.92 17.48
CA ARG A 115 3.83 21.54 18.25
C ARG A 115 3.96 20.15 18.87
N ASN A 116 4.58 19.22 18.16
CA ASN A 116 4.91 17.89 18.64
C ASN A 116 6.23 17.44 18.00
N ALA A 117 7.34 17.72 18.70
CA ALA A 117 8.69 17.53 18.16
C ALA A 117 9.00 16.05 17.88
N LEU A 118 8.55 15.15 18.76
CA LEU A 118 8.75 13.71 18.62
C LEU A 118 8.07 13.14 17.37
N LEU A 119 6.77 13.44 17.18
CA LEU A 119 6.07 13.04 15.95
C LEU A 119 6.66 13.70 14.71
N SER A 120 7.01 14.99 14.80
CA SER A 120 7.63 15.71 13.69
C SER A 120 8.92 15.05 13.22
N GLU A 121 9.75 14.59 14.16
CA GLU A 121 11.00 13.92 13.86
C GLU A 121 10.76 12.52 13.30
N ALA A 122 9.86 11.74 13.90
CA ALA A 122 9.51 10.42 13.38
C ALA A 122 9.02 10.50 11.93
N PHE A 123 8.10 11.42 11.63
CA PHE A 123 7.64 11.64 10.25
C PHE A 123 8.72 12.18 9.32
N HIS A 124 9.73 12.89 9.84
CA HIS A 124 10.89 13.29 9.03
C HIS A 124 11.71 12.07 8.59
N LEU A 125 11.95 11.14 9.51
CA LEU A 125 12.73 9.93 9.27
C LEU A 125 11.98 8.96 8.35
N LEU A 126 10.66 8.77 8.56
CA LEU A 126 9.81 8.03 7.63
C LEU A 126 9.86 8.65 6.24
N ALA A 127 9.72 9.98 6.12
CA ALA A 127 9.81 10.66 4.83
C ALA A 127 11.18 10.49 4.15
N ARG A 128 12.28 10.40 4.91
CA ARG A 128 13.62 10.10 4.36
C ARG A 128 13.61 8.71 3.70
N ASP A 129 13.00 7.73 4.34
CA ASP A 129 12.99 6.33 3.91
C ASP A 129 12.14 6.18 2.64
N GLU A 130 10.91 6.70 2.66
CA GLU A 130 10.01 6.73 1.51
C GLU A 130 10.58 7.50 0.30
N ALA A 131 11.34 8.57 0.55
CA ALA A 131 12.01 9.30 -0.54
C ALA A 131 13.09 8.45 -1.22
N ARG A 132 13.84 7.64 -0.45
CA ARG A 132 14.85 6.72 -1.01
C ARG A 132 14.18 5.64 -1.82
N HIS A 133 13.13 5.04 -1.28
CA HIS A 133 12.29 4.04 -1.93
C HIS A 133 11.74 4.53 -3.27
N ALA A 134 11.00 5.63 -3.26
CA ALA A 134 10.45 6.24 -4.48
C ALA A 134 11.55 6.59 -5.50
N GLY A 135 12.66 7.17 -5.03
CA GLY A 135 13.80 7.54 -5.86
C GLY A 135 14.49 6.34 -6.50
N PHE A 136 14.65 5.24 -5.76
CA PHE A 136 15.28 4.02 -6.23
C PHE A 136 14.45 3.35 -7.33
N ILE A 137 13.12 3.23 -7.14
CA ILE A 137 12.21 2.70 -8.17
C ILE A 137 12.17 3.63 -9.39
N ASN A 138 12.14 4.96 -9.19
CA ASN A 138 12.16 5.90 -10.31
C ASN A 138 13.44 5.77 -11.14
N LYS A 139 14.57 5.49 -10.50
CA LYS A 139 15.83 5.19 -11.17
C LYS A 139 15.80 3.81 -11.85
N ALA A 140 15.07 2.82 -11.35
CA ALA A 140 14.87 1.56 -12.06
C ALA A 140 14.04 1.75 -13.35
N MET A 141 13.04 2.63 -13.34
CA MET A 141 12.25 2.92 -14.55
C MET A 141 13.07 3.50 -15.71
N SER A 142 14.16 4.25 -15.44
CA SER A 142 14.99 4.84 -16.49
C SER A 142 15.66 3.79 -17.38
N ASP A 143 15.90 2.60 -16.85
CA ASP A 143 16.44 1.46 -17.59
C ASP A 143 15.50 0.99 -18.71
N PHE A 144 14.22 1.35 -18.61
CA PHE A 144 13.20 1.09 -19.61
C PHE A 144 12.85 2.32 -20.46
N ASN A 145 13.69 3.37 -20.41
CA ASN A 145 13.46 4.68 -21.04
C ASN A 145 12.20 5.38 -20.54
N LEU A 146 11.86 5.17 -19.27
CA LEU A 146 10.69 5.75 -18.62
C LEU A 146 11.09 6.48 -17.33
N SER A 147 10.34 7.50 -16.96
CA SER A 147 10.46 8.15 -15.66
C SER A 147 9.14 8.75 -15.24
N LEU A 148 8.93 8.85 -13.93
CA LEU A 148 7.85 9.65 -13.35
C LEU A 148 8.37 11.03 -13.00
N ASP A 149 7.63 12.06 -13.41
CA ASP A 149 7.88 13.43 -12.99
C ASP A 149 7.31 13.65 -11.59
N LEU A 150 8.11 13.28 -10.58
CA LEU A 150 7.77 13.44 -9.16
C LEU A 150 7.50 14.93 -8.80
N GLY A 151 8.17 15.87 -9.49
CA GLY A 151 7.96 17.30 -9.31
C GLY A 151 6.59 17.75 -9.82
N TYR A 152 6.16 17.24 -10.97
CA TYR A 152 4.81 17.43 -11.51
C TYR A 152 3.74 16.82 -10.59
N LEU A 153 3.95 15.57 -10.12
CA LEU A 153 3.03 14.92 -9.17
C LEU A 153 2.89 15.73 -7.88
N THR A 154 3.98 16.32 -7.38
CA THR A 154 3.95 17.23 -6.22
C THR A 154 3.13 18.50 -6.46
N LYS A 155 2.89 18.92 -7.70
CA LYS A 155 2.13 20.15 -8.00
C LYS A 155 0.68 19.88 -8.40
N ASN A 156 0.43 18.77 -9.10
CA ASN A 156 -0.85 18.50 -9.75
C ASN A 156 -1.64 17.31 -9.14
N ARG A 157 -1.28 16.89 -7.92
CA ARG A 157 -1.99 15.83 -7.19
C ARG A 157 -3.33 16.29 -6.64
N THR A 158 -4.29 15.36 -6.65
CA THR A 158 -5.54 15.47 -5.89
C THR A 158 -5.37 14.80 -4.54
N TYR A 159 -5.69 15.51 -3.47
CA TYR A 159 -5.64 14.95 -2.12
C TYR A 159 -6.95 14.28 -1.72
N THR A 160 -6.81 13.12 -1.08
CA THR A 160 -7.89 12.46 -0.34
C THR A 160 -7.69 12.71 1.15
N PHE A 161 -8.66 13.35 1.80
CA PHE A 161 -8.60 13.60 3.24
C PHE A 161 -9.04 12.35 4.01
N PHE A 162 -8.20 11.90 4.94
CA PHE A 162 -8.55 10.91 5.98
C PHE A 162 -8.41 11.55 7.35
N LYS A 163 -9.24 11.10 8.30
CA LYS A 163 -9.06 11.47 9.70
C LYS A 163 -7.75 10.88 10.25
N PRO A 164 -7.13 11.49 11.28
CA PRO A 164 -5.90 10.99 11.90
C PRO A 164 -5.91 9.50 12.22
N GLU A 165 -6.99 9.00 12.83
CA GLU A 165 -7.11 7.59 13.21
C GLU A 165 -7.13 6.67 11.98
N TRP A 166 -7.76 7.13 10.89
CA TRP A 166 -7.82 6.40 9.63
C TRP A 166 -6.47 6.37 8.92
N ILE A 167 -5.69 7.46 8.99
CA ILE A 167 -4.30 7.47 8.54
C ILE A 167 -3.50 6.43 9.32
N ILE A 168 -3.61 6.40 10.65
CA ILE A 168 -2.85 5.45 11.48
C ILE A 168 -3.20 4.00 11.12
N PHE A 169 -4.50 3.65 11.01
CA PHE A 169 -4.90 2.30 10.60
C PHE A 169 -4.44 1.95 9.17
N ALA A 170 -4.68 2.86 8.21
CA ALA A 170 -4.40 2.62 6.81
C ALA A 170 -2.90 2.50 6.54
N VAL A 171 -2.09 3.40 7.12
CA VAL A 171 -0.64 3.39 6.94
C VAL A 171 -0.04 2.18 7.63
N TYR A 172 -0.41 1.88 8.89
CA TYR A 172 0.05 0.64 9.56
C TYR A 172 -0.15 -0.61 8.67
N LEU A 173 -1.34 -0.77 8.09
CA LEU A 173 -1.62 -1.90 7.21
C LEU A 173 -0.88 -1.80 5.88
N SER A 174 -0.67 -0.60 5.33
CA SER A 174 0.12 -0.37 4.13
C SER A 174 1.56 -0.85 4.31
N GLU A 175 2.21 -0.47 5.42
CA GLU A 175 3.58 -0.90 5.75
C GLU A 175 3.63 -2.43 5.94
N LYS A 176 2.70 -3.00 6.73
CA LYS A 176 2.73 -4.44 7.03
C LYS A 176 2.38 -5.29 5.81
N ILE A 177 1.46 -4.85 4.95
CA ILE A 177 1.19 -5.58 3.71
C ILE A 177 2.32 -5.39 2.69
N GLY A 178 2.96 -4.21 2.65
CA GLY A 178 4.15 -3.93 1.85
C GLY A 178 5.30 -4.88 2.20
N TYR A 179 5.62 -4.99 3.49
CA TYR A 179 6.56 -5.97 4.04
C TYR A 179 6.31 -7.38 3.49
N TRP A 180 5.09 -7.92 3.71
CA TRP A 180 4.78 -9.30 3.32
C TRP A 180 4.81 -9.48 1.81
N ARG A 181 4.39 -8.47 1.04
CA ARG A 181 4.44 -8.53 -0.42
C ARG A 181 5.86 -8.69 -0.94
N TYR A 182 6.78 -7.87 -0.44
CA TYR A 182 8.15 -7.81 -0.92
C TYR A 182 8.98 -8.99 -0.40
N ILE A 183 8.86 -9.37 0.88
CA ILE A 183 9.62 -10.50 1.43
C ILE A 183 9.20 -11.83 0.81
N THR A 184 7.91 -12.02 0.52
CA THR A 184 7.43 -13.23 -0.16
C THR A 184 8.01 -13.35 -1.57
N VAL A 185 8.11 -12.24 -2.32
CA VAL A 185 8.76 -12.23 -3.63
C VAL A 185 10.26 -12.54 -3.49
N PHE A 186 10.95 -11.87 -2.57
CA PHE A 186 12.39 -12.08 -2.35
C PHE A 186 12.70 -13.55 -2.01
N ARG A 187 12.01 -14.13 -1.03
CA ARG A 187 12.22 -15.52 -0.61
C ARG A 187 11.85 -16.52 -1.70
N HIS A 188 10.88 -16.20 -2.55
CA HIS A 188 10.57 -17.04 -3.71
C HIS A 188 11.75 -17.03 -4.70
N LEU A 189 12.25 -15.86 -5.07
CA LEU A 189 13.34 -15.72 -6.05
C LEU A 189 14.69 -16.25 -5.54
N GLU A 190 14.94 -16.23 -4.22
CA GLU A 190 16.10 -16.94 -3.64
C GLU A 190 16.07 -18.45 -3.93
N ASN A 191 14.88 -19.06 -3.95
CA ASN A 191 14.71 -20.48 -4.25
C ASN A 191 14.56 -20.75 -5.75
N HIS A 192 14.22 -19.71 -6.54
CA HIS A 192 13.94 -19.77 -7.97
C HIS A 192 14.70 -18.66 -8.73
N PRO A 193 16.04 -18.70 -8.74
CA PRO A 193 16.86 -17.64 -9.34
C PRO A 193 16.64 -17.51 -10.86
N GLU A 194 16.11 -18.53 -11.54
CA GLU A 194 15.72 -18.49 -12.95
C GLU A 194 14.62 -17.48 -13.26
N HIS A 195 13.81 -17.10 -12.26
CA HIS A 195 12.74 -16.11 -12.39
C HIS A 195 13.20 -14.69 -12.01
N GLU A 196 14.43 -14.52 -11.54
CA GLU A 196 14.99 -13.22 -11.17
C GLU A 196 15.54 -12.49 -12.42
N TYR A 197 14.65 -11.85 -13.18
CA TYR A 197 15.03 -11.17 -14.43
C TYR A 197 15.53 -9.72 -14.24
N TYR A 198 15.48 -9.16 -13.02
CA TYR A 198 15.92 -7.79 -12.75
C TYR A 198 16.48 -7.61 -11.31
N PRO A 199 17.60 -6.88 -11.10
CA PRO A 199 18.29 -6.80 -9.81
C PRO A 199 17.49 -6.17 -8.65
N LEU A 200 16.46 -5.35 -8.94
CA LEU A 200 15.62 -4.70 -7.91
C LEU A 200 15.13 -5.67 -6.84
N PHE A 201 14.79 -6.91 -7.23
CA PHE A 201 14.21 -7.89 -6.31
C PHE A 201 15.15 -8.22 -5.15
N ARG A 202 16.48 -8.15 -5.34
CA ARG A 202 17.48 -8.39 -4.28
C ARG A 202 17.45 -7.34 -3.18
N TYR A 203 16.94 -6.15 -3.47
CA TYR A 203 16.84 -5.05 -2.51
C TYR A 203 15.60 -5.16 -1.63
N PHE A 204 14.68 -6.07 -1.95
CA PHE A 204 13.42 -6.21 -1.21
C PHE A 204 13.63 -6.64 0.24
N GLU A 205 14.64 -7.44 0.58
CA GLU A 205 14.87 -7.87 1.96
C GLU A 205 15.10 -6.69 2.91
N ASN A 206 16.03 -5.79 2.57
CA ASN A 206 16.33 -4.62 3.39
C ASN A 206 15.22 -3.57 3.30
N TRP A 207 14.60 -3.41 2.12
CA TRP A 207 13.41 -2.59 1.97
C TRP A 207 12.33 -2.98 2.97
N CYS A 208 12.01 -4.28 3.06
CA CYS A 208 11.06 -4.78 4.04
C CYS A 208 11.45 -4.41 5.47
N GLN A 209 12.73 -4.35 5.81
CA GLN A 209 13.12 -3.95 7.17
C GLN A 209 12.74 -2.49 7.47
N ASP A 210 12.78 -1.59 6.48
CA ASP A 210 12.26 -0.21 6.63
C ASP A 210 10.74 -0.25 6.89
N GLU A 211 9.97 -0.94 6.03
CA GLU A 211 8.52 -1.13 6.19
C GLU A 211 8.15 -1.72 7.56
N ASN A 212 8.96 -2.66 8.06
CA ASN A 212 8.70 -3.25 9.37
C ASN A 212 8.87 -2.21 10.48
N ARG A 213 9.94 -1.42 10.45
CA ARG A 213 10.20 -0.32 11.41
C ARG A 213 9.13 0.77 11.32
N HIS A 214 8.72 1.15 10.12
CA HIS A 214 7.61 2.07 9.90
C HIS A 214 6.32 1.55 10.55
N GLY A 215 5.98 0.28 10.28
CA GLY A 215 4.83 -0.36 10.89
C GLY A 215 4.93 -0.49 12.41
N ASP A 216 6.13 -0.61 12.98
CA ASP A 216 6.33 -0.62 14.43
C ASP A 216 6.11 0.76 15.05
N PHE A 217 6.54 1.83 14.38
CA PHE A 217 6.18 3.19 14.75
C PHE A 217 4.65 3.39 14.76
N PHE A 218 3.96 3.02 13.68
CA PHE A 218 2.50 3.17 13.61
C PHE A 218 1.75 2.27 14.59
N LYS A 219 2.31 1.11 14.95
CA LYS A 219 1.79 0.26 16.04
C LYS A 219 1.82 1.02 17.36
N VAL A 220 2.96 1.58 17.75
CA VAL A 220 3.08 2.35 19.00
C VAL A 220 2.15 3.56 18.98
N LEU A 221 2.08 4.28 17.85
CA LEU A 221 1.17 5.41 17.69
C LEU A 221 -0.32 5.01 17.81
N LEU A 222 -0.71 3.84 17.29
CA LEU A 222 -2.06 3.31 17.48
C LEU A 222 -2.34 2.96 18.95
N ARG A 223 -1.37 2.32 19.61
CA ARG A 223 -1.52 1.87 21.01
C ARG A 223 -1.50 3.01 22.01
N SER A 224 -0.86 4.13 21.70
CA SER A 224 -0.93 5.34 22.52
C SER A 224 -2.30 6.01 22.51
N GLN A 225 -3.21 5.61 21.61
CA GLN A 225 -4.57 6.16 21.53
C GLN A 225 -5.62 5.14 22.03
N PRO A 226 -6.03 5.15 23.31
CA PRO A 226 -6.97 4.17 23.88
C PRO A 226 -8.28 4.04 23.10
N ASN A 227 -8.79 5.14 22.54
CA ASN A 227 -10.02 5.15 21.75
C ASN A 227 -9.96 4.24 20.51
N MET A 228 -8.76 3.97 19.98
CA MET A 228 -8.56 3.14 18.79
C MET A 228 -8.54 1.64 19.08
N TRP A 229 -8.32 1.21 20.33
CA TRP A 229 -8.17 -0.22 20.64
C TRP A 229 -8.94 -0.71 21.89
N GLN A 230 -9.16 0.13 22.90
CA GLN A 230 -9.92 -0.24 24.11
C GLN A 230 -11.44 -0.16 23.92
N THR A 231 -11.91 0.42 22.81
CA THR A 231 -13.34 0.66 22.58
C THR A 231 -13.93 -0.29 21.55
N TRP A 232 -15.24 -0.53 21.64
CA TRP A 232 -15.98 -1.28 20.62
C TRP A 232 -15.89 -0.63 19.23
N LYS A 233 -15.77 0.71 19.16
CA LYS A 233 -15.56 1.44 17.90
C LYS A 233 -14.19 1.12 17.32
N GLY A 234 -13.14 1.10 18.14
CA GLY A 234 -11.80 0.71 17.74
C GLY A 234 -11.76 -0.70 17.14
N ARG A 235 -12.45 -1.65 17.78
CA ARG A 235 -12.64 -3.02 17.27
C ARG A 235 -13.33 -3.07 15.90
N LEU A 236 -14.38 -2.29 15.69
CA LEU A 236 -15.05 -2.19 14.39
C LEU A 236 -14.18 -1.55 13.30
N TRP A 237 -13.39 -0.53 13.65
CA TRP A 237 -12.45 0.11 12.73
C TRP A 237 -11.32 -0.81 12.32
N ALA A 238 -10.71 -1.53 13.27
CA ALA A 238 -9.68 -2.52 12.98
C ALA A 238 -10.16 -3.54 11.93
N ARG A 239 -11.35 -4.11 12.13
CA ARG A 239 -11.98 -5.04 11.16
C ARG A 239 -12.26 -4.40 9.82
N PHE A 240 -12.73 -3.15 9.81
CA PHE A 240 -13.06 -2.43 8.59
C PHE A 240 -11.81 -2.18 7.74
N PHE A 241 -10.73 -1.72 8.37
CA PHE A 241 -9.47 -1.44 7.67
C PHE A 241 -8.79 -2.72 7.18
N LEU A 242 -8.76 -3.79 8.00
CA LEU A 242 -8.28 -5.11 7.56
C LEU A 242 -9.05 -5.59 6.33
N LEU A 243 -10.38 -5.58 6.38
CA LEU A 243 -11.21 -6.05 5.27
C LEU A 243 -10.99 -5.22 4.01
N THR A 244 -10.93 -3.89 4.15
CA THR A 244 -10.72 -3.00 3.02
C THR A 244 -9.36 -3.26 2.37
N VAL A 245 -8.28 -3.33 3.16
CA VAL A 245 -6.93 -3.61 2.66
C VAL A 245 -6.87 -4.98 1.98
N PHE A 246 -7.38 -6.03 2.62
CA PHE A 246 -7.37 -7.38 2.03
C PHE A 246 -8.20 -7.49 0.76
N ALA A 247 -9.38 -6.87 0.71
CA ALA A 247 -10.18 -6.81 -0.49
C ALA A 247 -9.43 -6.09 -1.62
N THR A 248 -8.91 -4.88 -1.36
CA THR A 248 -8.15 -4.12 -2.36
C THR A 248 -6.88 -4.82 -2.82
N HIS A 249 -6.21 -5.55 -1.91
CA HIS A 249 -5.04 -6.34 -2.24
C HIS A 249 -5.41 -7.52 -3.15
N THR A 250 -6.46 -8.28 -2.82
CA THR A 250 -6.95 -9.38 -3.68
C THR A 250 -7.36 -8.90 -5.06
N LEU A 251 -8.06 -7.76 -5.14
CA LEU A 251 -8.41 -7.12 -6.41
C LEU A 251 -7.16 -6.74 -7.21
N THR A 252 -6.17 -6.13 -6.54
CA THR A 252 -4.93 -5.66 -7.16
C THR A 252 -4.05 -6.81 -7.65
N VAL A 253 -3.93 -7.88 -6.86
CA VAL A 253 -3.15 -9.06 -7.25
C VAL A 253 -3.76 -9.75 -8.45
N ASN A 254 -5.09 -9.89 -8.48
CA ASN A 254 -5.78 -10.47 -9.63
C ASN A 254 -5.68 -9.59 -10.89
N GLU A 255 -5.72 -8.26 -10.76
CA GLU A 255 -5.50 -7.35 -11.90
C GLU A 255 -4.07 -7.42 -12.46
N ARG A 256 -3.14 -8.01 -11.70
CA ARG A 256 -1.71 -8.10 -12.05
C ARG A 256 -1.19 -9.53 -12.01
N GLU A 257 -2.06 -10.50 -12.29
CA GLU A 257 -1.70 -11.93 -12.35
C GLU A 257 -0.48 -12.15 -13.27
N ASP A 258 -0.45 -11.46 -14.40
CA ASP A 258 0.64 -11.42 -15.37
C ASP A 258 2.02 -11.12 -14.76
N PHE A 259 2.09 -10.18 -13.80
CA PHE A 259 3.36 -9.84 -13.13
C PHE A 259 3.84 -10.99 -12.26
N TYR A 260 2.95 -11.62 -11.49
CA TYR A 260 3.30 -12.75 -10.64
C TYR A 260 3.71 -13.98 -11.47
N GLU A 261 3.03 -14.22 -12.60
CA GLU A 261 3.44 -15.27 -13.55
C GLU A 261 4.86 -15.07 -14.07
N THR A 262 5.30 -13.82 -14.32
CA THR A 262 6.68 -13.54 -14.78
C THR A 262 7.74 -13.89 -13.74
N LEU A 263 7.34 -13.95 -12.46
CA LEU A 263 8.18 -14.34 -11.34
C LEU A 263 8.05 -15.82 -10.97
N GLY A 264 7.26 -16.62 -11.71
CA GLY A 264 7.00 -18.02 -11.36
C GLY A 264 6.02 -18.21 -10.19
N LEU A 265 5.28 -17.17 -9.81
CA LEU A 265 4.35 -17.18 -8.68
C LEU A 265 2.90 -17.42 -9.14
N ASP A 266 2.17 -18.28 -8.41
CA ASP A 266 0.72 -18.32 -8.47
C ASP A 266 0.14 -17.11 -7.73
N ALA A 267 -0.57 -16.23 -8.45
CA ALA A 267 -1.08 -14.98 -7.89
C ALA A 267 -2.09 -15.20 -6.76
N LYS A 268 -2.89 -16.27 -6.81
CA LYS A 268 -3.92 -16.56 -5.79
C LYS A 268 -3.28 -17.04 -4.49
N GLU A 269 -2.35 -17.98 -4.57
CA GLU A 269 -1.61 -18.49 -3.42
C GLU A 269 -0.72 -17.40 -2.81
N TYR A 270 -0.08 -16.57 -3.65
CA TYR A 270 0.63 -15.38 -3.19
C TYR A 270 -0.28 -14.45 -2.39
N ASN A 271 -1.44 -14.06 -2.94
CA ASN A 271 -2.40 -13.18 -2.25
C ASN A 271 -2.87 -13.80 -0.92
N ARG A 272 -3.23 -15.09 -0.92
CA ARG A 272 -3.67 -15.80 0.29
C ARG A 272 -2.58 -15.77 1.37
N HIS A 273 -1.34 -16.03 0.98
CA HIS A 273 -0.20 -15.99 1.91
C HIS A 273 0.00 -14.60 2.50
N VAL A 274 0.07 -13.56 1.66
CA VAL A 274 0.27 -12.17 2.10
C VAL A 274 -0.85 -11.71 3.03
N VAL A 275 -2.11 -12.01 2.70
CA VAL A 275 -3.26 -11.65 3.55
C VAL A 275 -3.21 -12.35 4.90
N ARG A 276 -2.95 -13.67 4.94
CA ARG A 276 -2.80 -14.41 6.21
C ARG A 276 -1.71 -13.82 7.07
N LYS A 277 -0.53 -13.58 6.50
CA LYS A 277 0.63 -13.07 7.24
C LYS A 277 0.47 -11.64 7.72
N THR A 278 -0.20 -10.80 6.93
CA THR A 278 -0.56 -9.43 7.35
C THR A 278 -1.57 -9.47 8.50
N ASN A 279 -2.57 -10.34 8.44
CA ASN A 279 -3.56 -10.51 9.50
C ASN A 279 -2.92 -11.05 10.80
N GLU A 280 -2.05 -12.05 10.70
CA GLU A 280 -1.25 -12.59 11.80
C GLU A 280 -0.39 -11.49 12.46
N THR A 281 0.28 -10.67 11.66
CA THR A 281 1.10 -9.56 12.17
C THR A 281 0.25 -8.49 12.88
N SER A 282 -0.96 -8.25 12.38
CA SER A 282 -1.89 -7.26 12.91
C SER A 282 -2.39 -7.60 14.32
N LEU A 283 -2.31 -8.86 14.75
CA LEU A 283 -2.62 -9.28 16.13
C LEU A 283 -1.81 -8.50 17.18
N ARG A 284 -0.62 -7.99 16.82
CA ARG A 284 0.25 -7.22 17.73
C ARG A 284 -0.22 -5.78 17.93
N ALA A 285 -0.99 -5.23 17.00
CA ALA A 285 -1.43 -3.84 17.05
C ALA A 285 -2.92 -3.72 17.37
N PHE A 286 -3.75 -4.49 16.65
CA PHE A 286 -5.20 -4.32 16.66
C PHE A 286 -5.86 -5.13 17.76
N PRO A 287 -7.00 -4.65 18.30
CA PRO A 287 -7.74 -5.39 19.34
C PRO A 287 -8.49 -6.61 18.81
N GLU A 288 -8.82 -6.62 17.51
CA GLU A 288 -9.48 -7.71 16.82
C GLU A 288 -8.90 -7.83 15.41
N VAL A 289 -8.82 -9.07 14.92
CA VAL A 289 -8.46 -9.36 13.53
C VAL A 289 -9.51 -10.25 12.86
N LEU A 290 -9.45 -10.36 11.54
CA LEU A 290 -10.38 -11.21 10.78
C LEU A 290 -9.97 -12.68 10.92
N ASP A 291 -10.93 -13.60 10.86
CA ASP A 291 -10.65 -15.03 10.82
C ASP A 291 -10.30 -15.45 9.38
N THR A 292 -9.01 -15.41 9.05
CA THR A 292 -8.49 -15.79 7.73
C THR A 292 -8.50 -17.30 7.47
N GLU A 293 -8.65 -18.11 8.52
CA GLU A 293 -8.72 -19.58 8.42
C GLU A 293 -10.16 -20.09 8.23
N HIS A 294 -11.15 -19.21 8.38
CA HIS A 294 -12.53 -19.54 8.04
C HIS A 294 -12.62 -19.98 6.57
N PRO A 295 -13.22 -21.15 6.25
CA PRO A 295 -13.18 -21.75 4.90
C PRO A 295 -13.78 -20.87 3.80
N ASP A 296 -14.72 -20.00 4.17
CA ASP A 296 -15.33 -19.04 3.27
C ASP A 296 -14.54 -17.74 3.06
N PHE A 297 -13.52 -17.44 3.88
CA PHE A 297 -12.88 -16.12 3.90
C PHE A 297 -12.30 -15.74 2.54
N PHE A 298 -11.35 -16.54 2.04
CA PHE A 298 -10.71 -16.31 0.75
C PHE A 298 -11.67 -16.47 -0.43
N ARG A 299 -12.54 -17.49 -0.39
CA ARG A 299 -13.56 -17.70 -1.40
C ARG A 299 -14.43 -16.45 -1.62
N ARG A 300 -14.79 -15.75 -0.54
CA ARG A 300 -15.59 -14.52 -0.62
C ARG A 300 -14.79 -13.33 -1.16
N LEU A 301 -13.52 -13.17 -0.79
CA LEU A 301 -12.64 -12.14 -1.36
C LEU A 301 -12.40 -12.37 -2.86
N GLU A 302 -12.15 -13.61 -3.25
CA GLU A 302 -11.97 -14.02 -4.65
C GLU A 302 -13.24 -13.74 -5.47
N GLN A 303 -14.43 -14.01 -4.91
CA GLN A 303 -15.69 -13.65 -5.58
C GLN A 303 -15.84 -12.14 -5.79
N CYS A 304 -15.35 -11.31 -4.86
CA CYS A 304 -15.31 -9.85 -5.03
C CYS A 304 -14.39 -9.46 -6.19
N SER A 305 -13.25 -10.14 -6.32
CA SER A 305 -12.30 -9.94 -7.41
C SER A 305 -12.90 -10.33 -8.78
N GLU A 306 -13.54 -11.49 -8.87
CA GLU A 306 -14.24 -11.91 -10.09
C GLU A 306 -15.36 -10.93 -10.49
N ASN A 307 -16.09 -10.40 -9.52
CA ASN A 307 -17.10 -9.37 -9.77
C ASN A 307 -16.48 -8.07 -10.30
N ASN A 308 -15.30 -7.69 -9.81
CA ASN A 308 -14.55 -6.55 -10.33
C ASN A 308 -14.13 -6.76 -11.78
N VAL A 309 -13.62 -7.95 -12.14
CA VAL A 309 -13.28 -8.29 -13.53
C VAL A 309 -14.52 -8.18 -14.44
N LYS A 310 -15.68 -8.66 -14.00
CA LYS A 310 -16.95 -8.50 -14.74
C LYS A 310 -17.31 -7.02 -14.90
N ASN A 311 -17.14 -6.21 -13.85
CA ASN A 311 -17.39 -4.77 -13.88
C ASN A 311 -16.45 -4.02 -14.83
N GLN A 312 -15.17 -4.39 -14.89
CA GLN A 312 -14.20 -3.84 -15.83
C GLN A 312 -14.61 -4.14 -17.28
N LYS A 313 -15.01 -5.38 -17.58
CA LYS A 313 -15.53 -5.77 -18.91
C LYS A 313 -16.75 -4.92 -19.30
N ILE A 314 -17.66 -4.65 -18.36
CA ILE A 314 -18.81 -3.75 -18.61
C ILE A 314 -18.34 -2.32 -18.87
N ASN A 315 -17.38 -1.82 -18.08
CA ASN A 315 -16.84 -0.46 -18.25
C ASN A 315 -16.17 -0.27 -19.62
N ALA A 316 -15.53 -1.31 -20.16
CA ALA A 316 -14.86 -1.30 -21.47
C ALA A 316 -15.83 -1.29 -22.68
N THR A 317 -17.13 -1.52 -22.47
CA THR A 317 -18.11 -1.46 -23.58
C THR A 317 -18.43 -0.02 -23.98
N GLU A 318 -18.90 0.21 -25.22
CA GLU A 318 -19.36 1.53 -25.68
C GLU A 318 -20.77 1.91 -25.18
N LYS A 319 -21.30 1.21 -24.16
CA LYS A 319 -22.66 1.45 -23.66
C LYS A 319 -22.78 2.78 -22.88
N PRO A 320 -23.95 3.43 -22.87
CA PRO A 320 -24.19 4.63 -22.07
C PRO A 320 -23.94 4.39 -20.56
N LYS A 321 -23.51 5.43 -19.83
CA LYS A 321 -23.17 5.36 -18.40
C LYS A 321 -24.28 4.75 -17.54
N LEU A 322 -25.55 5.12 -17.80
CA LEU A 322 -26.70 4.59 -17.07
C LEU A 322 -26.89 3.07 -17.30
N VAL A 323 -26.71 2.62 -18.55
CA VAL A 323 -26.79 1.20 -18.89
C VAL A 323 -25.66 0.42 -18.20
N LYS A 324 -24.42 0.95 -18.24
CA LYS A 324 -23.29 0.36 -17.50
C LYS A 324 -23.57 0.29 -16.00
N PHE A 325 -24.18 1.31 -15.41
CA PHE A 325 -24.55 1.32 -13.99
C PHE A 325 -25.54 0.18 -13.67
N LEU A 326 -26.62 0.04 -14.45
CA LEU A 326 -27.60 -1.03 -14.25
C LEU A 326 -26.99 -2.43 -14.44
N LEU A 327 -26.12 -2.61 -15.44
CA LEU A 327 -25.42 -3.88 -15.69
C LEU A 327 -24.47 -4.27 -14.55
N LYS A 328 -23.89 -3.30 -13.84
CA LYS A 328 -23.01 -3.54 -12.68
C LYS A 328 -23.75 -3.73 -11.37
N LEU A 329 -25.07 -3.49 -11.33
CA LEU A 329 -25.85 -3.59 -10.09
C LEU A 329 -25.77 -5.00 -9.47
N PRO A 330 -25.94 -6.11 -10.21
CA PRO A 330 -25.88 -7.45 -9.62
C PRO A 330 -24.51 -7.79 -9.02
N THR A 331 -23.42 -7.48 -9.74
CA THR A 331 -22.04 -7.70 -9.29
C THR A 331 -21.68 -6.81 -8.10
N ASN A 332 -22.10 -5.55 -8.09
CA ASN A 332 -21.90 -4.66 -6.95
C ASN A 332 -22.66 -5.12 -5.70
N CYS A 333 -23.91 -5.56 -5.84
CA CYS A 333 -24.69 -6.13 -4.74
C CYS A 333 -24.04 -7.42 -4.22
N SER A 334 -23.54 -8.29 -5.11
CA SER A 334 -22.80 -9.48 -4.75
C SER A 334 -21.52 -9.13 -3.98
N THR A 335 -20.70 -8.19 -4.46
CA THR A 335 -19.48 -7.74 -3.76
C THR A 335 -19.81 -7.20 -2.38
N LEU A 336 -20.81 -6.33 -2.25
CA LEU A 336 -21.23 -5.79 -0.95
C LEU A 336 -21.68 -6.91 0.00
N TRP A 337 -22.42 -7.89 -0.51
CA TRP A 337 -22.85 -9.06 0.27
C TRP A 337 -21.65 -9.89 0.76
N HIS A 338 -20.68 -10.18 -0.11
CA HIS A 338 -19.49 -10.94 0.27
C HIS A 338 -18.65 -10.22 1.33
N LEU A 339 -18.40 -8.92 1.15
CA LEU A 339 -17.68 -8.10 2.12
C LEU A 339 -18.43 -8.01 3.45
N LEU A 340 -19.75 -7.79 3.43
CA LEU A 340 -20.57 -7.74 4.64
C LEU A 340 -20.52 -9.08 5.40
N ARG A 341 -20.57 -10.21 4.69
CA ARG A 341 -20.46 -11.54 5.31
C ARG A 341 -19.10 -11.79 5.95
N ILE A 342 -18.01 -11.26 5.40
CA ILE A 342 -16.69 -11.32 6.05
C ILE A 342 -16.68 -10.40 7.27
N TYR A 343 -17.17 -9.17 7.15
CA TYR A 343 -17.16 -8.19 8.24
C TYR A 343 -17.94 -8.64 9.48
N LEU A 344 -19.08 -9.32 9.25
CA LEU A 344 -19.96 -9.85 10.30
C LEU A 344 -19.56 -11.25 10.81
N ALA A 345 -18.56 -11.89 10.20
CA ALA A 345 -18.03 -13.15 10.73
C ALA A 345 -17.42 -12.94 12.11
N LYS A 346 -17.42 -13.98 12.95
CA LYS A 346 -16.84 -13.91 14.30
C LYS A 346 -15.34 -13.57 14.18
N PRO A 347 -14.86 -12.45 14.73
CA PRO A 347 -13.45 -12.11 14.68
C PRO A 347 -12.65 -12.86 15.73
N ILE A 348 -11.33 -12.77 15.60
CA ILE A 348 -10.37 -13.25 16.61
C ILE A 348 -10.08 -12.08 17.56
N ASP A 349 -10.30 -12.29 18.87
CA ASP A 349 -9.98 -11.31 19.91
C ASP A 349 -8.49 -11.33 20.21
N ALA A 350 -7.77 -10.34 19.70
CA ALA A 350 -6.33 -10.27 19.83
C ALA A 350 -5.88 -9.84 21.23
N GLU A 351 -6.72 -9.10 21.97
CA GLU A 351 -6.39 -8.72 23.36
C GLU A 351 -6.51 -9.93 24.29
N ALA A 352 -7.53 -10.78 24.08
CA ALA A 352 -7.66 -12.03 24.83
C ALA A 352 -6.46 -12.96 24.61
N LEU A 353 -6.02 -13.14 23.36
CA LEU A 353 -4.84 -13.95 23.04
C LEU A 353 -3.55 -13.41 23.67
N ARG A 354 -3.39 -12.09 23.75
CA ARG A 354 -2.21 -11.49 24.38
C ARG A 354 -2.19 -11.72 25.90
N ALA A 355 -3.35 -11.73 26.55
CA ALA A 355 -3.45 -11.98 27.98
C ALA A 355 -3.07 -13.44 28.36
N GLU A 356 -3.22 -14.40 27.45
CA GLU A 356 -2.85 -15.81 27.68
C GLU A 356 -1.33 -16.07 27.59
N VAL A 357 -0.58 -15.15 26.97
CA VAL A 357 0.88 -15.30 26.74
C VAL A 357 1.72 -14.69 27.89
N HIS A 358 1.06 -14.09 28.89
CA HIS A 358 1.70 -13.46 30.04
C HIS A 358 1.58 -14.25 31.34
#